data_AF-A0A2E7HIM1-F1
#
_entry.id   AF-A0A2E7HIM1-F1
#
_cell.length_a   1.000
_cell.length_b   1.000
_cell.length_c   1.000
_cell.angle_alpha   90.00
_cell.angle_beta   90.00
_cell.angle_gamma   90.00
#
_symmetry.space_group_name_H-M   'P 1'
#
loop_
_entity.id
_entity.type
_entity.pdbx_description
1 polymer ?
#
loop_
_entity_poly.entity_id
_entity_poly.type
_entity_poly.pdbx_seq_one_letter_code
_entity_poly.pdbx_strand_id
1 'polypeptide(L)'
;MSDGNQPEQGIMTRVEDCDFEGRVVVNWKTCNWQPYPAIDGGETDLMWNPVRAEPGPGDGTYLLKVAPGGGAKLHQHSGQEEFVVLDGELVDGDGTVLKTGDVVSYNPGTRHRTNSPKGCILMVWIQEPIDTVEGDDELEAMKEGRTIVNWQSAAFTRYPSLPETADPIDWHKIRADPATGQGLSLIQFFPGTSSALHEHTGWEEFVVLQGELSDPDGTTYVTGDVVSLPPGSRHGSHSGPGCITAVVIERPLLSLV
;
A
#
# COMPACT_ATOMS: atom_id res chain seq x y z
N MET A 1 -4.87 -35.94 -38.06
CA MET A 1 -4.05 -35.63 -36.86
C MET A 1 -3.86 -34.13 -36.91
N SER A 2 -4.68 -33.39 -36.16
CA SER A 2 -4.55 -31.94 -36.02
C SER A 2 -3.65 -31.71 -34.83
N ASP A 3 -2.40 -31.32 -35.09
CA ASP A 3 -1.47 -30.94 -34.04
C ASP A 3 -2.03 -29.70 -33.33
N GLY A 4 -2.42 -29.91 -32.07
CA GLY A 4 -2.90 -28.87 -31.19
C GLY A 4 -1.74 -27.95 -30.86
N ASN A 5 -1.76 -26.77 -31.46
CA ASN A 5 -0.96 -25.64 -30.99
C ASN A 5 -1.56 -25.23 -29.64
N GLN A 6 -1.05 -25.80 -28.55
CA GLN A 6 -1.27 -25.24 -27.23
C GLN A 6 -0.62 -23.85 -27.21
N PRO A 7 -1.30 -22.81 -26.70
CA PRO A 7 -0.64 -21.53 -26.50
C PRO A 7 0.56 -21.75 -25.58
N GLU A 8 1.74 -21.29 -25.99
CA GLU A 8 2.90 -21.22 -25.11
C GLU A 8 2.46 -20.47 -23.85
N GLN A 9 2.47 -21.17 -22.71
CA GLN A 9 2.29 -20.53 -21.41
C GLN A 9 3.32 -19.40 -21.32
N GLY A 10 2.89 -18.21 -20.90
CA GLY A 10 3.77 -17.06 -20.72
C GLY A 10 5.04 -17.49 -19.97
N ILE A 11 6.20 -16.99 -20.44
CA ILE A 11 7.50 -17.36 -19.88
C ILE A 11 7.47 -17.05 -18.37
N MET A 12 7.35 -18.09 -17.55
CA MET A 12 7.39 -17.98 -16.11
C MET A 12 8.75 -17.43 -15.69
N THR A 13 8.75 -16.35 -14.91
CA THR A 13 9.96 -15.76 -14.32
C THR A 13 10.74 -16.82 -13.54
N ARG A 14 12.04 -16.93 -13.80
CA ARG A 14 12.91 -17.87 -13.10
C ARG A 14 13.40 -17.26 -11.79
N VAL A 15 13.44 -18.06 -10.73
CA VAL A 15 13.91 -17.61 -9.41
C VAL A 15 15.36 -17.09 -9.44
N GLU A 16 16.20 -17.61 -10.34
CA GLU A 16 17.60 -17.19 -10.50
C GLU A 16 17.77 -15.76 -11.02
N ASP A 17 16.73 -15.20 -11.63
CA ASP A 17 16.69 -13.82 -12.12
C ASP A 17 16.09 -12.84 -11.08
N CYS A 18 15.58 -13.37 -9.96
CA CYS A 18 14.94 -12.61 -8.91
C CYS A 18 15.91 -12.22 -7.78
N ASP A 19 15.53 -11.20 -7.02
CA ASP A 19 16.19 -10.81 -5.77
C ASP A 19 15.13 -10.39 -4.75
N PHE A 20 15.15 -11.06 -3.59
CA PHE A 20 14.25 -10.85 -2.46
C PHE A 20 15.02 -10.53 -1.17
N GLU A 21 16.32 -10.22 -1.26
CA GLU A 21 17.11 -9.85 -0.08
C GLU A 21 16.49 -8.63 0.61
N GLY A 22 16.27 -8.73 1.92
CA GLY A 22 15.67 -7.67 2.72
C GLY A 22 14.13 -7.58 2.63
N ARG A 23 13.45 -8.49 1.93
CA ARG A 23 11.97 -8.57 1.94
C ARG A 23 11.42 -8.72 3.36
N VAL A 24 10.39 -7.93 3.68
CA VAL A 24 9.61 -8.05 4.92
C VAL A 24 8.16 -8.45 4.58
N VAL A 25 7.59 -9.37 5.34
CA VAL A 25 6.19 -9.81 5.22
C VAL A 25 5.54 -9.84 6.60
N VAL A 26 4.42 -9.13 6.75
CA VAL A 26 3.68 -9.01 8.02
C VAL A 26 2.18 -9.12 7.75
N ASN A 27 1.49 -10.04 8.43
CA ASN A 27 0.04 -10.14 8.33
C ASN A 27 -0.66 -9.34 9.44
N TRP A 28 -1.50 -8.36 9.10
CA TRP A 28 -2.10 -7.46 10.11
C TRP A 28 -3.02 -8.16 11.12
N LYS A 29 -3.53 -9.36 10.79
CA LYS A 29 -4.38 -10.13 11.70
C LYS A 29 -3.59 -10.89 12.76
N THR A 30 -2.31 -11.14 12.51
CA THR A 30 -1.48 -12.02 13.37
C THR A 30 -0.16 -11.39 13.80
N CYS A 31 0.15 -10.18 13.32
CA CYS A 31 1.38 -9.48 13.66
C CYS A 31 1.48 -9.19 15.16
N ASN A 32 2.71 -9.00 15.61
CA ASN A 32 2.99 -8.57 16.96
C ASN A 32 2.77 -7.06 17.08
N TRP A 33 1.63 -6.66 17.64
CA TRP A 33 1.31 -5.26 17.93
C TRP A 33 2.15 -4.74 19.09
N GLN A 34 2.75 -3.57 18.91
CA GLN A 34 3.53 -2.88 19.93
C GLN A 34 2.90 -1.51 20.23
N PRO A 35 3.09 -0.94 21.43
CA PRO A 35 2.70 0.44 21.68
C PRO A 35 3.33 1.38 20.65
N TYR A 36 2.56 2.32 20.11
CA TYR A 36 3.09 3.34 19.21
C TYR A 36 3.93 4.33 20.03
N PRO A 37 5.20 4.57 19.66
CA PRO A 37 5.98 5.64 20.26
C PRO A 37 5.46 6.98 19.74
N ALA A 38 4.79 7.75 20.61
CA ALA A 38 4.25 9.04 20.21
C ALA A 38 5.36 9.98 19.72
N ILE A 39 5.10 10.65 18.59
CA ILE A 39 6.04 11.58 17.96
C ILE A 39 6.33 12.78 18.88
N ASP A 40 5.34 13.21 19.67
CA ASP A 40 5.44 14.29 20.65
C ASP A 40 5.97 13.82 22.03
N GLY A 41 6.31 12.54 22.18
CA GLY A 41 6.73 11.94 23.45
C GLY A 41 5.61 11.74 24.48
N GLY A 42 4.34 11.95 24.10
CA GLY A 42 3.17 11.72 24.95
C GLY A 42 2.75 10.25 25.06
N GLU A 43 1.74 10.00 25.89
CA GLU A 43 1.02 8.71 25.88
C GLU A 43 0.04 8.66 24.70
N THR A 44 -0.16 7.47 24.14
CA THR A 44 -1.06 7.26 23.01
C THR A 44 -1.79 5.93 23.16
N ASP A 45 -3.06 5.90 22.75
CA ASP A 45 -3.88 4.68 22.67
C ASP A 45 -3.66 3.91 21.36
N LEU A 46 -2.61 4.27 20.61
CA LEU A 46 -2.24 3.67 19.34
C LEU A 46 -1.30 2.48 19.54
N MET A 47 -1.51 1.43 18.75
CA MET A 47 -0.55 0.35 18.57
C MET A 47 -0.05 0.34 17.14
N TRP A 48 1.16 -0.17 16.91
CA TRP A 48 1.73 -0.31 15.59
C TRP A 48 2.55 -1.56 15.40
N ASN A 49 2.86 -1.85 14.14
CA ASN A 49 3.91 -2.78 13.75
C ASN A 49 4.70 -2.14 12.60
N PRO A 50 6.01 -1.88 12.78
CA PRO A 50 6.83 -1.31 11.73
C PRO A 50 7.06 -2.36 10.63
N VAL A 51 6.56 -2.08 9.42
CA VAL A 51 6.82 -2.92 8.24
C VAL A 51 8.16 -2.53 7.66
N ARG A 52 8.41 -1.22 7.52
CA ARG A 52 9.72 -0.64 7.29
C ARG A 52 10.19 0.04 8.59
N ALA A 53 11.24 -0.51 9.20
CA ALA A 53 11.69 -0.08 10.53
C ALA A 53 12.34 1.31 10.53
N GLU A 54 12.98 1.69 9.43
CA GLU A 54 13.59 3.01 9.23
C GLU A 54 12.79 3.79 8.17
N PRO A 55 12.58 5.10 8.32
CA PRO A 55 13.14 5.97 9.36
C PRO A 55 12.37 5.99 10.70
N GLY A 56 11.17 5.41 10.77
CA GLY A 56 10.51 5.09 12.04
C GLY A 56 9.05 5.58 12.16
N PRO A 57 8.56 5.86 13.37
CA PRO A 57 7.20 6.32 13.57
C PRO A 57 7.00 7.71 12.96
N GLY A 58 5.96 7.87 12.14
CA GLY A 58 5.66 9.14 11.49
C GLY A 58 6.53 9.45 10.27
N ASP A 59 7.31 8.49 9.78
CA ASP A 59 7.99 8.53 8.48
C ASP A 59 8.29 7.09 8.02
N GLY A 60 7.64 6.66 6.94
CA GLY A 60 7.71 5.31 6.40
C GLY A 60 6.44 4.49 6.60
N THR A 61 6.62 3.16 6.68
CA THR A 61 5.55 2.21 6.37
C THR A 61 5.27 1.27 7.52
N TYR A 62 4.03 1.29 7.99
CA TYR A 62 3.65 0.57 9.20
C TYR A 62 2.17 0.24 9.23
N LEU A 63 1.84 -0.79 10.00
CA LEU A 63 0.47 -1.04 10.43
C LEU A 63 0.17 -0.17 11.65
N LEU A 64 -0.99 0.46 11.67
CA LEU A 64 -1.48 1.26 12.79
C LEU A 64 -2.83 0.74 13.27
N LYS A 65 -2.98 0.56 14.57
CA LYS A 65 -4.23 0.16 15.21
C LYS A 65 -4.65 1.25 16.17
N VAL A 66 -5.83 1.79 15.91
CA VAL A 66 -6.47 2.84 16.71
C VAL A 66 -7.52 2.18 17.60
N ALA A 67 -7.39 2.36 18.92
CA ALA A 67 -8.40 1.88 19.86
C ALA A 67 -9.74 2.63 19.71
N PRO A 68 -10.88 2.05 20.14
CA PRO A 68 -12.14 2.78 20.19
C PRO A 68 -12.05 4.07 21.00
N GLY A 69 -12.49 5.18 20.41
CA GLY A 69 -12.37 6.52 20.96
C GLY A 69 -10.99 7.18 20.74
N GLY A 70 -10.00 6.43 20.27
CA GLY A 70 -8.66 6.93 19.95
C GLY A 70 -8.62 7.73 18.64
N GLY A 71 -7.45 8.27 18.31
CA GLY A 71 -7.26 9.08 17.12
C GLY A 71 -5.91 9.80 17.08
N ALA A 72 -5.70 10.61 16.06
CA ALA A 72 -4.56 11.50 15.97
C ALA A 72 -5.00 12.94 16.25
N LYS A 73 -4.19 13.66 17.05
CA LYS A 73 -4.33 15.11 17.24
C LYS A 73 -4.11 15.84 15.90
N LEU A 74 -4.40 17.14 15.87
CA LEU A 74 -4.11 17.96 14.70
C LEU A 74 -2.61 17.90 14.37
N HIS A 75 -2.28 17.54 13.13
CA HIS A 75 -0.93 17.48 12.61
C HIS A 75 -0.91 17.82 11.12
N GLN A 76 0.28 18.05 10.58
CA GLN A 76 0.51 18.39 9.18
C GLN A 76 1.50 17.42 8.55
N HIS A 77 1.25 17.07 7.30
CA HIS A 77 2.14 16.23 6.50
C HIS A 77 2.94 17.12 5.55
N SER A 78 4.26 17.17 5.73
CA SER A 78 5.16 17.90 4.81
C SER A 78 5.32 17.15 3.49
N GLY A 79 5.29 15.82 3.54
CA GLY A 79 5.19 14.95 2.37
C GLY A 79 3.82 14.26 2.25
N GLN A 80 3.80 13.19 1.47
CA GLN A 80 2.59 12.43 1.15
C GLN A 80 2.19 11.52 2.33
N GLU A 81 0.92 11.58 2.75
CA GLU A 81 0.32 10.53 3.59
C GLU A 81 -0.63 9.67 2.75
N GLU A 82 -0.49 8.35 2.86
CA GLU A 82 -1.33 7.37 2.20
C GLU A 82 -1.69 6.26 3.17
N PHE A 83 -2.92 5.75 3.12
CA PHE A 83 -3.30 4.59 3.92
C PHE A 83 -4.47 3.80 3.34
N VAL A 84 -4.60 2.55 3.79
CA VAL A 84 -5.81 1.74 3.61
C VAL A 84 -6.48 1.52 4.96
N VAL A 85 -7.79 1.72 5.04
CA VAL A 85 -8.59 1.25 6.18
C VAL A 85 -8.83 -0.25 6.02
N LEU A 86 -8.08 -1.07 6.77
CA LEU A 86 -8.15 -2.54 6.70
C LEU A 86 -9.32 -3.11 7.48
N ASP A 87 -9.68 -2.48 8.60
CA ASP A 87 -10.82 -2.85 9.44
C ASP A 87 -11.32 -1.62 10.23
N GLY A 88 -12.62 -1.58 10.52
CA GLY A 88 -13.26 -0.50 11.27
C GLY A 88 -13.50 0.79 10.47
N GLU A 89 -13.52 1.92 11.18
CA GLU A 89 -13.78 3.26 10.63
C GLU A 89 -12.89 4.33 11.27
N LEU A 90 -12.41 5.27 10.46
CA LEU A 90 -11.71 6.48 10.90
C LEU A 90 -12.53 7.69 10.45
N VAL A 91 -12.77 8.64 11.33
CA VAL A 91 -13.49 9.87 11.03
C VAL A 91 -12.46 11.00 10.99
N ASP A 92 -12.38 11.66 9.84
CA ASP A 92 -11.50 12.80 9.66
C ASP A 92 -12.12 14.06 10.30
N GLY A 93 -11.29 15.06 10.59
CA GLY A 93 -11.66 16.26 11.36
C GLY A 93 -12.77 17.09 10.72
N ASP A 94 -13.02 16.87 9.43
CA ASP A 94 -14.08 17.48 8.62
C ASP A 94 -15.41 16.70 8.65
N GLY A 95 -15.48 15.61 9.43
CA GLY A 95 -16.64 14.72 9.57
C GLY A 95 -16.73 13.61 8.53
N THR A 96 -15.78 13.49 7.61
CA THR A 96 -15.76 12.40 6.62
C THR A 96 -15.49 11.07 7.30
N VAL A 97 -16.39 10.10 7.10
CA VAL A 97 -16.20 8.72 7.59
C VAL A 97 -15.45 7.91 6.53
N LEU A 98 -14.22 7.54 6.85
CA LEU A 98 -13.37 6.62 6.09
C LEU A 98 -13.60 5.21 6.65
N LYS A 99 -14.00 4.28 5.80
CA LYS A 99 -14.45 2.93 6.20
C LYS A 99 -13.58 1.85 5.58
N THR A 100 -13.72 0.63 6.09
CA THR A 100 -13.02 -0.55 5.57
C THR A 100 -13.04 -0.62 4.03
N GLY A 101 -11.86 -0.72 3.45
CA GLY A 101 -11.61 -0.76 2.01
C GLY A 101 -11.38 0.59 1.35
N ASP A 102 -11.55 1.70 2.07
CA ASP A 102 -11.12 3.01 1.58
C ASP A 102 -9.59 3.07 1.56
N VAL A 103 -9.05 3.42 0.40
CA VAL A 103 -7.66 3.79 0.15
C VAL A 103 -7.61 5.30 0.01
N VAL A 104 -6.79 5.94 0.83
CA VAL A 104 -6.78 7.39 1.03
C VAL A 104 -5.38 7.92 0.74
N SER A 105 -5.32 9.09 0.11
CA SER A 105 -4.08 9.79 -0.25
C SER A 105 -4.26 11.28 0.05
N TYR A 106 -3.36 11.85 0.86
CA TYR A 106 -3.29 13.24 1.25
C TYR A 106 -2.02 13.88 0.72
N ASN A 107 -2.18 14.88 -0.14
CA ASN A 107 -1.06 15.60 -0.74
C ASN A 107 -0.18 16.30 0.32
N PRO A 108 1.10 16.55 0.00
CA PRO A 108 1.97 17.43 0.78
C PRO A 108 1.32 18.77 1.16
N GLY A 109 1.51 19.19 2.41
CA GLY A 109 0.98 20.44 2.98
C GLY A 109 -0.45 20.34 3.52
N THR A 110 -1.08 19.16 3.45
CA THR A 110 -2.36 18.91 4.12
C THR A 110 -2.18 18.82 5.63
N ARG A 111 -3.20 19.23 6.37
CA ARG A 111 -3.30 19.07 7.82
C ARG A 111 -4.65 18.49 8.18
N HIS A 112 -4.67 17.65 9.20
CA HIS A 112 -5.90 17.04 9.68
C HIS A 112 -5.76 16.51 11.10
N ARG A 113 -6.90 16.11 11.66
CA ARG A 113 -7.03 15.39 12.92
C ARG A 113 -7.99 14.25 12.67
N THR A 114 -7.85 13.14 13.39
CA THR A 114 -8.74 11.99 13.19
C THR A 114 -9.21 11.45 14.51
N ASN A 115 -10.39 10.84 14.52
CA ASN A 115 -10.84 10.00 15.62
C ASN A 115 -11.50 8.73 15.10
N SER A 116 -11.50 7.68 15.90
CA SER A 116 -12.11 6.40 15.55
C SER A 116 -13.06 5.98 16.66
N PRO A 117 -14.36 6.32 16.57
CA PRO A 117 -15.33 6.00 17.62
C PRO A 117 -15.41 4.50 17.97
N LYS A 118 -15.18 3.63 16.98
CA LYS A 118 -15.26 2.17 17.12
C LYS A 118 -13.91 1.46 17.04
N GLY A 119 -12.82 2.18 16.80
CA GLY A 119 -11.51 1.62 16.50
C GLY A 119 -11.36 1.27 15.02
N CYS A 120 -10.11 1.24 14.56
CA CYS A 120 -9.75 0.85 13.20
C CYS A 120 -8.34 0.28 13.12
N ILE A 121 -8.07 -0.42 12.02
CA ILE A 121 -6.74 -0.89 11.64
C ILE A 121 -6.40 -0.31 10.27
N LEU A 122 -5.23 0.29 10.16
CA LEU A 122 -4.73 0.94 8.96
C LEU A 122 -3.42 0.28 8.51
N MET A 123 -3.22 0.20 7.19
CA MET A 123 -1.89 0.13 6.59
C MET A 123 -1.51 1.56 6.17
N VAL A 124 -0.37 2.07 6.63
CA VAL A 124 0.02 3.47 6.46
C VAL A 124 1.36 3.57 5.74
N TRP A 125 1.44 4.49 4.78
CA TRP A 125 2.65 4.99 4.14
C TRP A 125 2.74 6.49 4.41
N ILE A 126 3.78 6.92 5.13
CA ILE A 126 4.10 8.33 5.33
C ILE A 126 5.40 8.62 4.59
N GLN A 127 5.43 9.73 3.85
CA GLN A 127 6.65 10.29 3.29
C GLN A 127 6.99 11.57 4.04
N GLU A 128 8.22 11.62 4.58
CA GLU A 128 8.75 12.70 5.44
C GLU A 128 8.15 12.72 6.86
N PRO A 129 8.92 13.21 7.86
CA PRO A 129 8.42 13.31 9.23
C PRO A 129 7.18 14.19 9.37
N ILE A 130 6.20 13.71 10.13
CA ILE A 130 4.99 14.48 10.48
C ILE A 130 5.37 15.71 11.31
N ASP A 131 4.84 16.87 10.91
CA ASP A 131 4.97 18.13 11.64
C ASP A 131 3.84 18.26 12.68
N THR A 132 4.22 18.46 13.94
CA THR A 132 3.26 18.87 14.97
C THR A 132 2.86 20.33 14.75
N VAL A 133 1.56 20.59 14.62
CA VAL A 133 1.06 21.96 14.49
C VAL A 133 0.67 22.48 15.88
N GLU A 134 1.35 23.51 16.36
CA GLU A 134 0.88 24.30 17.52
C GLU A 134 -0.20 25.28 17.05
N GLY A 135 -1.40 25.21 17.64
CA GLY A 135 -2.47 26.17 17.34
C GLY A 135 -3.85 25.71 17.80
N ASP A 136 -4.71 26.70 18.01
CA ASP A 136 -6.04 26.57 18.62
C ASP A 136 -6.95 25.60 17.86
N ASP A 137 -7.90 24.98 18.57
CA ASP A 137 -8.91 24.03 18.07
C ASP A 137 -9.76 24.55 16.86
N GLU A 138 -9.58 25.81 16.46
CA GLU A 138 -10.22 26.46 15.31
C GLU A 138 -9.52 26.18 13.95
N LEU A 139 -8.33 25.58 13.94
CA LEU A 139 -7.68 25.16 12.69
C LEU A 139 -8.40 23.95 12.08
N GLU A 140 -9.11 24.19 10.99
CA GLU A 140 -9.90 23.16 10.30
C GLU A 140 -9.05 22.19 9.49
N ALA A 141 -9.48 20.92 9.47
CA ALA A 141 -8.94 19.87 8.62
C ALA A 141 -9.14 20.20 7.14
N MET A 142 -8.13 19.90 6.32
CA MET A 142 -8.17 20.22 4.89
C MET A 142 -8.86 19.13 4.09
N LYS A 143 -9.94 19.50 3.38
CA LYS A 143 -10.57 18.64 2.36
C LYS A 143 -9.80 18.62 1.05
N GLU A 144 -9.21 19.76 0.69
CA GLU A 144 -8.47 19.92 -0.55
C GLU A 144 -7.15 19.15 -0.49
N GLY A 145 -6.80 18.47 -1.58
CA GLY A 145 -5.62 17.60 -1.63
C GLY A 145 -5.83 16.19 -1.11
N ARG A 146 -7.07 15.80 -0.74
CA ARG A 146 -7.43 14.43 -0.35
C ARG A 146 -8.10 13.67 -1.50
N THR A 147 -7.65 12.44 -1.74
CA THR A 147 -8.28 11.46 -2.62
C THR A 147 -8.75 10.25 -1.81
N ILE A 148 -9.97 9.76 -2.06
CA ILE A 148 -10.52 8.57 -1.40
C ILE A 148 -11.08 7.63 -2.49
N VAL A 149 -10.61 6.40 -2.52
CA VAL A 149 -11.08 5.34 -3.43
C VAL A 149 -11.37 4.07 -2.63
N ASN A 150 -12.59 3.54 -2.72
CA ASN A 150 -12.92 2.26 -2.11
C ASN A 150 -12.60 1.11 -3.08
N TRP A 151 -11.68 0.21 -2.71
CA TRP A 151 -11.15 -0.79 -3.64
C TRP A 151 -12.21 -1.77 -4.17
N GLN A 152 -13.26 -2.04 -3.39
CA GLN A 152 -14.36 -2.93 -3.80
C GLN A 152 -15.22 -2.32 -4.92
N SER A 153 -15.17 -1.00 -5.12
CA SER A 153 -15.96 -0.27 -6.11
C SER A 153 -15.13 0.53 -7.11
N ALA A 154 -13.80 0.42 -7.02
CA ALA A 154 -12.88 1.13 -7.89
C ALA A 154 -13.10 0.72 -9.36
N ALA A 155 -13.01 1.70 -10.25
CA ALA A 155 -13.09 1.45 -11.69
C ALA A 155 -11.72 1.01 -12.21
N PHE A 156 -11.50 -0.30 -12.28
CA PHE A 156 -10.29 -0.87 -12.86
C PHE A 156 -10.25 -0.69 -14.39
N THR A 157 -9.05 -0.49 -14.91
CA THR A 157 -8.76 -0.39 -16.34
C THR A 157 -7.59 -1.29 -16.69
N ARG A 158 -7.43 -1.66 -17.96
CA ARG A 158 -6.26 -2.43 -18.39
C ARG A 158 -4.98 -1.66 -18.11
N TYR A 159 -4.00 -2.31 -17.48
CA TYR A 159 -2.67 -1.72 -17.29
C TYR A 159 -2.08 -1.34 -18.66
N PRO A 160 -1.64 -0.09 -18.86
CA PRO A 160 -1.20 0.39 -20.16
C PRO A 160 0.09 -0.30 -20.61
N SER A 161 0.28 -0.40 -21.93
CA SER A 161 1.55 -0.76 -22.54
C SER A 161 2.10 -2.16 -22.21
N LEU A 162 1.25 -3.09 -21.75
CA LEU A 162 1.61 -4.50 -21.71
C LEU A 162 1.77 -5.01 -23.16
N PRO A 163 2.84 -5.77 -23.47
CA PRO A 163 2.93 -6.52 -24.72
C PRO A 163 1.67 -7.37 -24.92
N GLU A 164 1.23 -7.61 -26.15
CA GLU A 164 0.07 -8.48 -26.42
C GLU A 164 0.22 -9.90 -25.83
N THR A 165 1.47 -10.32 -25.60
CA THR A 165 1.84 -11.62 -25.04
C THR A 165 1.89 -11.63 -23.51
N ALA A 166 1.74 -10.49 -22.85
CA ALA A 166 1.73 -10.42 -21.39
C ALA A 166 0.35 -10.75 -20.84
N ASP A 167 0.32 -11.35 -19.66
CA ASP A 167 -0.94 -11.68 -19.01
C ASP A 167 -1.74 -10.39 -18.70
N PRO A 168 -3.07 -10.45 -18.79
CA PRO A 168 -3.90 -9.30 -18.50
C PRO A 168 -3.80 -8.96 -17.00
N ILE A 169 -3.37 -7.75 -16.68
CA ILE A 169 -3.46 -7.16 -15.34
C ILE A 169 -4.23 -5.85 -15.47
N ASP A 170 -5.15 -5.61 -14.56
CA ASP A 170 -5.89 -4.37 -14.49
C ASP A 170 -5.41 -3.52 -13.30
N TRP A 171 -5.62 -2.21 -13.37
CA TRP A 171 -5.24 -1.28 -12.32
C TRP A 171 -6.23 -0.12 -12.18
N HIS A 172 -6.19 0.49 -11.00
CA HIS A 172 -6.78 1.79 -10.74
C HIS A 172 -5.71 2.70 -10.13
N LYS A 173 -5.27 3.68 -10.90
CA LYS A 173 -4.28 4.67 -10.43
C LYS A 173 -4.96 5.67 -9.50
N ILE A 174 -4.47 5.77 -8.27
CA ILE A 174 -4.98 6.73 -7.26
C ILE A 174 -4.13 8.00 -7.30
N ARG A 175 -2.79 7.85 -7.29
CA ARG A 175 -1.83 8.94 -7.40
C ARG A 175 -0.67 8.51 -8.30
N ALA A 176 -0.17 9.46 -9.09
CA ALA A 176 1.12 9.34 -9.75
C ALA A 176 1.81 10.69 -9.80
N ASP A 177 3.07 10.72 -9.40
CA ASP A 177 3.97 11.83 -9.66
C ASP A 177 4.83 11.49 -10.90
N PRO A 178 4.60 12.14 -12.05
CA PRO A 178 5.37 11.86 -13.26
C PRO A 178 6.82 12.34 -13.19
N ALA A 179 7.18 13.23 -12.27
CA ALA A 179 8.55 13.72 -12.13
C ALA A 179 9.43 12.70 -11.41
N THR A 180 8.89 12.03 -10.40
CA THR A 180 9.62 11.05 -9.58
C THR A 180 9.30 9.61 -9.96
N GLY A 181 8.19 9.36 -10.66
CA GLY A 181 7.64 8.03 -10.92
C GLY A 181 6.98 7.38 -9.72
N GLN A 182 6.87 8.10 -8.60
CA GLN A 182 6.22 7.61 -7.39
C GLN A 182 4.70 7.49 -7.61
N GLY A 183 4.06 6.50 -7.01
CA GLY A 183 2.61 6.41 -7.11
C GLY A 183 1.97 5.41 -6.16
N LEU A 184 0.67 5.59 -6.00
CA LEU A 184 -0.24 4.70 -5.28
C LEU A 184 -1.27 4.18 -6.27
N SER A 185 -1.42 2.86 -6.34
CA SER A 185 -2.39 2.21 -7.23
C SER A 185 -3.02 0.99 -6.59
N LEU A 186 -4.22 0.65 -7.08
CA LEU A 186 -4.77 -0.69 -6.92
C LEU A 186 -4.34 -1.52 -8.13
N ILE A 187 -3.87 -2.75 -7.90
CA ILE A 187 -3.53 -3.70 -8.95
C ILE A 187 -4.43 -4.93 -8.82
N GLN A 188 -4.96 -5.40 -9.93
CA GLN A 188 -5.79 -6.60 -10.02
C GLN A 188 -5.13 -7.61 -10.96
N PHE A 189 -4.72 -8.73 -10.38
CA PHE A 189 -4.36 -9.94 -11.12
C PHE A 189 -5.62 -10.77 -11.34
N PHE A 190 -5.86 -11.18 -12.58
CA PHE A 190 -6.90 -12.17 -12.87
C PHE A 190 -6.39 -13.58 -12.50
N PRO A 191 -7.28 -14.57 -12.34
CA PRO A 191 -6.85 -15.95 -12.10
C PRO A 191 -5.91 -16.46 -13.19
N GLY A 192 -4.76 -16.97 -12.79
CA GLY A 192 -3.72 -17.53 -13.65
C GLY A 192 -2.76 -16.52 -14.26
N THR A 193 -2.86 -15.21 -13.94
CA THR A 193 -2.02 -14.18 -14.56
C THR A 193 -0.76 -13.88 -13.77
N SER A 194 0.28 -13.45 -14.47
CA SER A 194 1.58 -13.10 -13.92
C SER A 194 2.06 -11.72 -14.39
N SER A 195 2.82 -11.02 -13.56
CA SER A 195 3.53 -9.81 -13.99
C SER A 195 4.84 -10.20 -14.65
N ALA A 196 5.31 -9.36 -15.58
CA ALA A 196 6.64 -9.52 -16.15
C ALA A 196 7.73 -9.31 -15.07
N LEU A 197 8.91 -9.90 -15.29
CA LEU A 197 10.10 -9.63 -14.49
C LEU A 197 10.47 -8.14 -14.57
N HIS A 198 10.64 -7.51 -13.42
CA HIS A 198 11.03 -6.11 -13.29
C HIS A 198 11.89 -5.88 -12.05
N GLU A 199 12.61 -4.76 -12.04
CA GLU A 199 13.42 -4.29 -10.92
C GLU A 199 12.82 -3.02 -10.31
N HIS A 200 12.84 -2.96 -8.97
CA HIS A 200 12.42 -1.79 -8.20
C HIS A 200 13.63 -0.91 -7.86
N THR A 201 13.66 0.32 -8.38
CA THR A 201 14.74 1.29 -8.08
C THR A 201 14.50 2.10 -6.80
N GLY A 202 13.31 1.96 -6.22
CA GLY A 202 12.87 2.47 -4.92
C GLY A 202 12.19 1.35 -4.15
N TRP A 203 11.56 1.66 -3.01
CA TRP A 203 10.77 0.67 -2.30
C TRP A 203 9.47 0.34 -3.06
N GLU A 204 9.08 -0.94 -3.04
CA GLU A 204 7.73 -1.40 -3.32
C GLU A 204 7.10 -1.88 -2.03
N GLU A 205 5.93 -1.35 -1.71
CA GLU A 205 5.23 -1.70 -0.47
C GLU A 205 3.75 -1.89 -0.77
N PHE A 206 3.22 -3.07 -0.47
CA PHE A 206 1.85 -3.40 -0.80
C PHE A 206 1.13 -4.18 0.29
N VAL A 207 -0.19 -4.14 0.26
CA VAL A 207 -1.07 -5.01 1.03
C VAL A 207 -1.95 -5.84 0.11
N VAL A 208 -2.06 -7.13 0.38
CA VAL A 208 -3.01 -8.01 -0.31
C VAL A 208 -4.41 -7.78 0.28
N LEU A 209 -5.28 -7.16 -0.50
CA LEU A 209 -6.65 -6.82 -0.10
C LEU A 209 -7.62 -7.99 -0.33
N GLN A 210 -7.38 -8.78 -1.38
CA GLN A 210 -8.16 -9.96 -1.71
C GLN A 210 -7.31 -10.96 -2.48
N GLY A 211 -7.51 -12.25 -2.22
CA GLY A 211 -6.88 -13.33 -2.98
C GLY A 211 -5.45 -13.62 -2.51
N GLU A 212 -4.63 -14.08 -3.45
CA GLU A 212 -3.27 -14.56 -3.19
C GLU A 212 -2.32 -14.18 -4.33
N LEU A 213 -1.08 -13.83 -3.97
CA LEU A 213 0.00 -13.52 -4.91
C LEU A 213 1.23 -14.33 -4.52
N SER A 214 1.91 -14.95 -5.47
CA SER A 214 3.08 -15.78 -5.21
C SER A 214 4.27 -15.32 -6.03
N ASP A 215 5.44 -15.31 -5.40
CA ASP A 215 6.69 -15.01 -6.07
C ASP A 215 7.44 -16.29 -6.49
N PRO A 216 8.36 -16.20 -7.48
CA PRO A 216 9.09 -17.36 -8.00
C PRO A 216 9.92 -18.16 -6.98
N ASP A 217 10.22 -17.60 -5.80
CA ASP A 217 10.91 -18.31 -4.71
C ASP A 217 9.99 -19.24 -3.91
N GLY A 218 8.70 -19.29 -4.24
CA GLY A 218 7.68 -20.12 -3.59
C GLY A 218 6.98 -19.44 -2.41
N THR A 219 7.29 -18.17 -2.12
CA THR A 219 6.56 -17.38 -1.12
C THR A 219 5.18 -17.02 -1.66
N THR A 220 4.14 -17.30 -0.87
CA THR A 220 2.76 -16.89 -1.17
C THR A 220 2.29 -15.87 -0.15
N TYR A 221 1.87 -14.72 -0.65
CA TYR A 221 1.20 -13.65 0.09
C TYR A 221 -0.30 -13.84 0.02
N VAL A 222 -0.98 -13.78 1.16
CA VAL A 222 -2.42 -13.98 1.30
C VAL A 222 -3.10 -12.71 1.79
N THR A 223 -4.43 -12.65 1.69
CA THR A 223 -5.22 -11.51 2.16
C THR A 223 -4.84 -11.07 3.59
N GLY A 224 -4.41 -9.83 3.70
CA GLY A 224 -3.94 -9.19 4.93
C GLY A 224 -2.43 -9.20 5.13
N ASP A 225 -1.67 -9.85 4.23
CA ASP A 225 -0.22 -9.67 4.20
C ASP A 225 0.13 -8.29 3.67
N VAL A 226 0.99 -7.62 4.42
CA VAL A 226 1.71 -6.42 4.03
C VAL A 226 3.14 -6.83 3.71
N VAL A 227 3.62 -6.39 2.55
CA VAL A 227 4.94 -6.73 2.03
C VAL A 227 5.72 -5.46 1.77
N SER A 228 7.01 -5.47 2.10
CA SER A 228 7.96 -4.41 1.76
C SER A 228 9.16 -5.03 1.07
N LEU A 229 9.47 -4.51 -0.12
CA LEU A 229 10.57 -4.92 -0.98
C LEU A 229 11.54 -3.74 -1.14
N PRO A 230 12.82 -3.89 -0.76
CA PRO A 230 13.79 -2.81 -0.83
C PRO A 230 14.22 -2.47 -2.26
N PRO A 231 14.83 -1.29 -2.48
CA PRO A 231 15.48 -0.96 -3.75
C PRO A 231 16.49 -2.04 -4.16
N GLY A 232 16.45 -2.42 -5.45
CA GLY A 232 17.24 -3.50 -6.02
C GLY A 232 16.52 -4.85 -6.09
N SER A 233 15.35 -4.98 -5.43
CA SER A 233 14.51 -6.18 -5.53
C SER A 233 14.09 -6.41 -6.99
N ARG A 234 14.09 -7.69 -7.40
CA ARG A 234 13.71 -8.12 -8.76
C ARG A 234 12.74 -9.26 -8.69
N HIS A 235 11.60 -9.14 -9.38
CA HIS A 235 10.60 -10.20 -9.36
C HIS A 235 9.57 -10.07 -10.49
N GLY A 236 8.83 -11.16 -10.69
CA GLY A 236 7.57 -11.17 -11.41
C GLY A 236 6.62 -12.13 -10.69
N SER A 237 5.49 -11.63 -10.23
CA SER A 237 4.58 -12.35 -9.35
C SER A 237 3.47 -13.03 -10.14
N HIS A 238 2.95 -14.14 -9.61
CA HIS A 238 1.88 -14.94 -10.19
C HIS A 238 0.68 -15.02 -9.24
N SER A 239 -0.53 -14.99 -9.77
CA SER A 239 -1.74 -15.27 -8.99
C SER A 239 -2.54 -16.41 -9.59
N GLY A 240 -2.64 -17.54 -8.87
CA GLY A 240 -3.50 -18.64 -9.24
C GLY A 240 -5.00 -18.30 -9.14
N PRO A 241 -5.50 -17.88 -7.96
CA PRO A 241 -6.93 -17.59 -7.75
C PRO A 241 -7.35 -16.16 -8.14
N GLY A 242 -6.41 -15.29 -8.55
CA GLY A 242 -6.62 -13.85 -8.68
C GLY A 242 -6.26 -13.11 -7.39
N CYS A 243 -5.91 -11.82 -7.53
CA CYS A 243 -5.45 -10.99 -6.43
C CYS A 243 -5.83 -9.52 -6.64
N ILE A 244 -6.12 -8.81 -5.57
CA ILE A 244 -6.18 -7.34 -5.55
C ILE A 244 -5.22 -6.83 -4.47
N THR A 245 -4.34 -5.90 -4.85
CA THR A 245 -3.42 -5.22 -3.93
C THR A 245 -3.62 -3.71 -3.96
N ALA A 246 -3.32 -3.04 -2.85
CA ALA A 246 -2.95 -1.63 -2.87
C ALA A 246 -1.43 -1.55 -2.73
N VAL A 247 -0.77 -0.81 -3.63
CA VAL A 247 0.69 -0.75 -3.73
C VAL A 247 1.18 0.69 -3.87
N VAL A 248 2.20 1.01 -3.10
CA VAL A 248 3.05 2.19 -3.28
C VAL A 248 4.33 1.75 -3.97
N ILE A 249 4.66 2.44 -5.06
CA ILE A 249 5.93 2.32 -5.76
C ILE A 249 6.66 3.66 -5.59
N GLU A 250 7.85 3.64 -4.99
CA GLU A 250 8.55 4.89 -4.66
C GLU A 250 9.28 5.53 -5.85
N ARG A 251 9.66 4.72 -6.85
CA ARG A 251 10.44 5.16 -8.03
C ARG A 251 10.11 4.31 -9.26
N PRO A 252 10.44 4.75 -10.48
CA PRO A 252 10.09 4.01 -11.68
C PRO A 252 10.70 2.61 -11.68
N LEU A 253 9.94 1.68 -12.26
CA LEU A 253 10.39 0.31 -12.49
C LEU A 253 11.39 0.26 -13.65
N LEU A 254 12.38 -0.61 -13.57
CA LEU A 254 13.19 -0.99 -14.73
C LEU A 254 12.66 -2.33 -15.27
N SER A 255 12.21 -2.30 -16.53
CA SER A 255 11.82 -3.52 -17.23
C SER A 255 13.07 -4.35 -17.52
N LEU A 256 13.06 -5.63 -17.14
CA LEU A 256 14.12 -6.58 -17.42
C LEU A 256 13.67 -7.50 -18.57
N VAL A 257 13.60 -6.91 -19.77
CA VAL A 257 13.35 -7.63 -21.05
C VAL A 257 14.64 -8.06 -21.71
#